data_AF-A0A0E9ZMZ1-F1
#
_entry.id   AF-A0A0E9ZMZ1-F1
#
_cell.length_a   1.000
_cell.length_b   1.000
_cell.length_c   1.000
_cell.angle_alpha   90.00
_cell.angle_beta   90.00
_cell.angle_gamma   90.00
#
_symmetry.space_group_name_H-M   'P 1'
#
loop_
_entity.id
_entity.type
_entity.pdbx_description
1 polymer ?
#
loop_
_entity_poly.entity_id
_entity_poly.type
_entity_poly.pdbx_seq_one_letter_code
_entity_poly.pdbx_strand_id
1 'polypeptide(L)'
;MSRAQDFSKLYARVANDIATALDDVSRLDVSNDKGNAHLASVKEKLGEMKSRFDGEITYLEKHAEWENFTIAFFGETNAGKSTIIESLRILFEEKKRQALIERNQATAKDIQAVFSSKSDELIEELSTRYVNFCEDIATLGDDIGALVNQTQRDLVSTRQQLAHTQQDLTYIKERLTSATTDLESTRQSLQGSEARLSQSQLALTQTQSAMQQVELQLQGVRADFQRSQQQLTEQGNQLQATQAQLSECQRQGEATRVALEQSGKMKLWLGLFGGVVIGTIAGAVGYAQLM
;
A
#
# COMPACT_ATOMS: atom_id res chain seq x y z
N MET A 1 68.16 -61.49 -71.05
CA MET A 1 67.51 -60.84 -72.21
C MET A 1 66.03 -60.74 -71.91
N SER A 2 65.41 -59.58 -72.15
CA SER A 2 63.98 -59.36 -71.88
C SER A 2 63.14 -60.12 -72.91
N ARG A 3 62.02 -60.74 -72.51
CA ARG A 3 61.10 -61.41 -73.46
C ARG A 3 60.68 -60.48 -74.61
N ALA A 4 60.56 -59.17 -74.35
CA ALA A 4 60.26 -58.18 -75.37
C ALA A 4 61.38 -58.07 -76.43
N GLN A 5 62.65 -58.20 -76.02
CA GLN A 5 63.80 -58.21 -76.94
C GLN A 5 63.82 -59.48 -77.81
N ASP A 6 63.35 -60.62 -77.28
CA ASP A 6 63.30 -61.88 -78.04
C ASP A 6 62.17 -61.87 -79.08
N PHE A 7 61.00 -61.30 -78.74
CA PHE A 7 59.89 -61.13 -79.69
C PHE A 7 60.21 -60.09 -80.78
N SER A 8 60.80 -58.94 -80.42
CA SER A 8 61.23 -57.93 -81.40
C SER A 8 62.21 -58.51 -82.43
N LYS A 9 63.17 -59.35 -81.98
CA LYS A 9 64.08 -60.06 -82.88
C LYS A 9 63.37 -61.06 -83.80
N LEU A 10 62.38 -61.78 -83.28
CA LEU A 10 61.59 -62.73 -84.06
C LEU A 10 60.81 -62.01 -85.17
N TYR A 11 60.13 -60.91 -84.84
CA TYR A 11 59.37 -60.11 -85.80
C TYR A 11 60.27 -59.46 -86.86
N ALA A 12 61.41 -58.90 -86.45
CA ALA A 12 62.40 -58.35 -87.37
C ALA A 12 62.95 -59.40 -88.34
N ARG A 13 63.15 -60.64 -87.87
CA ARG A 13 63.58 -61.75 -88.72
C ARG A 13 62.52 -62.13 -89.75
N VAL A 14 61.26 -62.27 -89.35
CA VAL A 14 60.16 -62.61 -90.28
C VAL A 14 59.96 -61.51 -91.33
N ALA A 15 60.01 -60.25 -90.92
CA ALA A 15 59.93 -59.12 -91.86
C ALA A 15 61.11 -59.13 -92.88
N ASN A 16 62.31 -59.45 -92.42
CA ASN A 16 63.49 -59.57 -93.27
C ASN A 16 63.42 -60.77 -94.23
N ASP A 17 62.90 -61.91 -93.77
CA ASP A 17 62.72 -63.11 -94.59
C ASP A 17 61.69 -62.86 -95.71
N ILE A 18 60.58 -62.15 -95.42
CA ILE A 18 59.59 -61.74 -96.43
C ILE A 18 60.19 -60.74 -97.42
N ALA A 19 60.99 -59.78 -96.94
CA ALA A 19 61.68 -58.82 -97.81
C ALA A 19 62.68 -59.50 -98.75
N THR A 20 63.43 -60.49 -98.24
CA THR A 20 64.38 -61.29 -99.01
C THR A 20 63.65 -62.14 -100.06
N ALA A 21 62.56 -62.82 -99.69
CA ALA A 21 61.77 -63.59 -100.64
C ALA A 21 61.14 -62.72 -101.75
N LEU A 22 60.71 -61.50 -101.42
CA LEU A 22 60.21 -60.54 -102.41
C LEU A 22 61.32 -60.05 -103.37
N ASP A 23 62.53 -59.81 -102.85
CA ASP A 23 63.70 -59.45 -103.66
C ASP A 23 64.11 -60.61 -104.59
N ASP A 24 64.17 -61.84 -104.08
CA ASP A 24 64.48 -63.04 -104.86
C ASP A 24 63.47 -63.26 -106.00
N VAL A 25 62.17 -63.15 -105.71
CA VAL A 25 61.10 -63.25 -106.72
C VAL A 25 61.17 -62.11 -107.74
N SER A 26 61.63 -60.92 -107.34
CA SER A 26 61.75 -59.78 -108.25
C SER A 26 62.90 -59.89 -109.26
N ARG A 27 63.88 -60.77 -108.99
CA ARG A 27 65.06 -61.02 -109.84
C ARG A 27 64.86 -62.15 -110.85
N LEU A 28 63.77 -62.92 -110.74
CA LEU A 28 63.44 -63.99 -111.68
C LEU A 28 62.86 -63.40 -112.96
N ASP A 29 63.54 -63.61 -114.09
CA ASP A 29 63.06 -63.24 -115.43
C ASP A 29 62.53 -64.49 -116.15
N VAL A 30 61.29 -64.44 -116.64
CA VAL A 30 60.62 -65.58 -117.28
C VAL A 30 60.08 -65.18 -118.65
N SER A 31 60.63 -65.81 -119.69
CA SER A 31 60.42 -65.44 -121.10
C SER A 31 59.08 -65.87 -121.71
N ASN A 32 58.17 -66.49 -120.93
CA ASN A 32 56.85 -66.92 -121.38
C ASN A 32 55.74 -66.15 -120.65
N ASP A 33 54.78 -65.62 -121.40
CA ASP A 33 53.67 -64.79 -120.93
C ASP A 33 52.92 -65.39 -119.72
N LYS A 34 52.70 -66.72 -119.70
CA LYS A 34 52.03 -67.39 -118.56
C LYS A 34 52.87 -67.37 -117.28
N GLY A 35 54.19 -67.50 -117.40
CA GLY A 35 55.10 -67.49 -116.26
C GLY A 35 55.32 -66.09 -115.71
N ASN A 36 55.39 -65.09 -116.58
CA ASN A 36 55.46 -63.69 -116.19
C ASN A 36 54.19 -63.22 -115.45
N ALA A 37 53.01 -63.63 -115.93
CA ALA A 37 51.74 -63.36 -115.25
C ALA A 37 51.66 -64.00 -113.86
N HIS A 38 52.20 -65.22 -113.69
CA HIS A 38 52.23 -65.88 -112.38
C HIS A 38 53.23 -65.22 -111.42
N LEU A 39 54.41 -64.82 -111.89
CA LEU A 39 55.39 -64.08 -111.11
C LEU A 39 54.86 -62.72 -110.64
N ALA A 40 54.16 -62.00 -111.52
CA ALA A 40 53.51 -60.75 -111.15
C ALA A 40 52.50 -60.95 -110.00
N SER A 41 51.68 -61.99 -110.06
CA SER A 41 50.72 -62.32 -108.98
C SER A 41 51.40 -62.72 -107.66
N VAL A 42 52.52 -63.46 -107.72
CA VAL A 42 53.28 -63.83 -106.52
C VAL A 42 53.94 -62.60 -105.89
N LYS A 43 54.51 -61.70 -106.71
CA LYS A 43 55.10 -60.44 -106.26
C LYS A 43 54.07 -59.52 -105.60
N GLU A 44 52.89 -59.41 -106.19
CA GLU A 44 51.77 -58.66 -105.63
C GLU A 44 51.36 -59.22 -104.26
N LYS A 45 51.12 -60.52 -104.15
CA LYS A 45 50.75 -61.17 -102.87
C LYS A 45 51.82 -61.06 -101.79
N LEU A 46 53.10 -61.20 -102.14
CA LEU A 46 54.21 -61.00 -101.19
C LEU A 46 54.32 -59.54 -100.76
N GLY A 47 54.09 -58.60 -101.66
CA GLY A 47 54.06 -57.16 -101.35
C GLY A 47 52.93 -56.79 -100.39
N GLU A 48 51.72 -57.30 -100.64
CA GLU A 48 50.57 -57.13 -99.73
C GLU A 48 50.85 -57.76 -98.36
N MET A 49 51.39 -58.98 -98.33
CA MET A 49 51.74 -59.68 -97.10
C MET A 49 52.78 -58.90 -96.29
N LYS A 50 53.81 -58.36 -96.95
CA LYS A 50 54.82 -57.49 -96.31
C LYS A 50 54.16 -56.25 -95.72
N SER A 51 53.37 -55.52 -96.51
CA SER A 51 52.73 -54.28 -96.07
C SER A 51 51.80 -54.51 -94.88
N ARG A 52 51.04 -55.62 -94.90
CA ARG A 52 50.15 -55.98 -93.79
C ARG A 52 50.94 -56.37 -92.55
N PHE A 53 51.98 -57.19 -92.70
CA PHE A 53 52.81 -57.64 -91.58
C PHE A 53 53.52 -56.45 -90.90
N ASP A 54 54.13 -55.55 -91.67
CA ASP A 54 54.78 -54.34 -91.14
C ASP A 54 53.80 -53.44 -90.37
N GLY A 55 52.56 -53.32 -90.86
CA GLY A 55 51.49 -52.60 -90.18
C GLY A 55 51.07 -53.24 -88.86
N GLU A 56 50.92 -54.57 -88.83
CA GLU A 56 50.57 -55.33 -87.62
C GLU A 56 51.70 -55.24 -86.57
N ILE A 57 52.98 -55.32 -86.96
CA ILE A 57 54.11 -55.13 -86.05
C ILE A 57 54.13 -53.73 -85.46
N THR A 58 53.98 -52.70 -86.29
CA THR A 58 53.95 -51.30 -85.83
C THR A 58 52.81 -51.05 -84.84
N TYR A 59 51.64 -51.65 -85.08
CA TYR A 59 50.51 -51.57 -84.17
C TYR A 59 50.82 -52.22 -82.81
N LEU A 60 51.40 -53.42 -82.82
CA LEU A 60 51.77 -54.14 -81.60
C LEU A 60 52.85 -53.40 -80.81
N GLU A 61 53.88 -52.85 -81.47
CA GLU A 61 54.93 -52.08 -80.81
C GLU A 61 54.39 -50.82 -80.11
N LYS A 62 53.42 -50.13 -80.72
CA LYS A 62 52.84 -48.90 -80.18
C LYS A 62 51.90 -49.13 -78.99
N HIS A 63 51.19 -50.25 -78.96
CA HIS A 63 50.11 -50.48 -77.98
C HIS A 63 50.42 -51.56 -76.95
N ALA A 64 51.52 -52.30 -77.10
CA ALA A 64 51.90 -53.28 -76.11
C ALA A 64 52.65 -52.62 -74.95
N GLU A 65 52.05 -52.66 -73.76
CA GLU A 65 52.66 -52.18 -72.53
C GLU A 65 53.60 -53.26 -71.94
N TRP A 66 54.81 -53.37 -72.50
CA TRP A 66 55.80 -54.36 -72.05
C TRP A 66 56.50 -53.98 -70.74
N GLU A 67 56.42 -52.72 -70.30
CA GLU A 67 57.23 -52.17 -69.21
C GLU A 67 56.45 -51.79 -67.95
N ASN A 68 55.21 -52.23 -67.81
CA ASN A 68 54.45 -52.01 -66.58
C ASN A 68 54.65 -53.15 -65.60
N PHE A 69 55.39 -52.88 -64.51
CA PHE A 69 55.49 -53.79 -63.38
C PHE A 69 54.11 -53.99 -62.75
N THR A 70 53.50 -55.14 -63.05
CA THR A 70 52.11 -55.45 -62.68
C THR A 70 52.10 -56.42 -61.52
N ILE A 71 51.47 -56.02 -60.41
CA ILE A 71 51.19 -56.89 -59.26
C ILE A 71 49.68 -57.12 -59.20
N ALA A 72 49.27 -58.40 -59.13
CA ALA A 72 47.89 -58.79 -58.91
C ALA A 72 47.71 -59.33 -57.48
N PHE A 73 46.72 -58.80 -56.74
CA PHE A 73 46.39 -59.24 -55.38
C PHE A 73 45.15 -60.13 -55.39
N PHE A 74 45.28 -61.37 -54.88
CA PHE A 74 44.18 -62.33 -54.76
C PHE A 74 43.91 -62.67 -53.28
N GLY A 75 42.67 -63.06 -52.98
CA GLY A 75 42.24 -63.43 -51.63
C GLY A 75 40.74 -63.21 -51.43
N GLU A 76 40.20 -63.72 -50.32
CA GLU A 76 38.78 -63.59 -49.96
C GLU A 76 38.41 -62.15 -49.54
N THR A 77 37.11 -61.83 -49.51
CA THR A 77 36.62 -60.53 -49.01
C THR A 77 37.12 -60.31 -47.57
N ASN A 78 37.50 -59.09 -47.24
CA ASN A 78 38.06 -58.72 -45.93
C ASN A 78 39.43 -59.33 -45.57
N ALA A 79 40.13 -60.02 -46.49
CA ALA A 79 41.50 -60.51 -46.28
C ALA A 79 42.58 -59.40 -46.25
N GLY A 80 42.20 -58.12 -46.17
CA GLY A 80 43.13 -56.99 -46.11
C GLY A 80 43.74 -56.57 -47.46
N LYS A 81 43.26 -57.11 -48.60
CA LYS A 81 43.77 -56.75 -49.94
C LYS A 81 43.79 -55.23 -50.18
N SER A 82 42.70 -54.55 -49.84
CA SER A 82 42.60 -53.09 -49.99
C SER A 82 43.61 -52.36 -49.12
N THR A 83 43.85 -52.83 -47.89
CA THR A 83 44.83 -52.25 -46.97
C THR A 83 46.25 -52.37 -47.53
N ILE A 84 46.62 -53.52 -48.11
CA ILE A 84 47.95 -53.72 -48.69
C ILE A 84 48.13 -52.80 -49.90
N ILE A 85 47.15 -52.77 -50.82
CA ILE A 85 47.19 -51.87 -51.98
C ILE A 85 47.36 -50.43 -51.52
N GLU A 86 46.60 -50.01 -50.51
CA GLU A 86 46.65 -48.66 -49.97
C GLU A 86 48.01 -48.35 -49.31
N SER A 87 48.56 -49.27 -48.52
CA SER A 87 49.89 -49.13 -47.93
C SER A 87 50.97 -48.97 -49.00
N LEU A 88 50.90 -49.72 -50.10
CA LEU A 88 51.84 -49.59 -51.21
C LEU A 88 51.69 -48.25 -51.93
N ARG A 89 50.46 -47.77 -52.14
CA ARG A 89 50.22 -46.44 -52.72
C ARG A 89 50.82 -45.31 -51.89
N ILE A 90 50.77 -45.44 -50.56
CA ILE A 90 51.40 -44.49 -49.63
C ILE A 90 52.93 -44.63 -49.69
N LEU A 91 53.45 -45.86 -49.59
CA LEU A 91 54.89 -46.13 -49.55
C LEU A 91 55.62 -45.69 -50.82
N PHE A 92 54.97 -45.83 -51.98
CA PHE A 92 55.50 -45.41 -53.27
C PHE A 92 55.05 -44.02 -53.70
N GLU A 93 54.47 -43.24 -52.78
CA GLU A 93 54.10 -41.84 -52.98
C GLU A 93 53.27 -41.60 -54.25
N GLU A 94 52.22 -42.41 -54.46
CA GLU A 94 51.34 -42.23 -55.62
C GLU A 94 50.82 -40.79 -55.66
N LYS A 95 51.12 -40.05 -56.73
CA LYS A 95 50.81 -38.61 -56.84
C LYS A 95 49.35 -38.27 -56.50
N LYS A 96 48.41 -39.08 -56.99
CA LYS A 96 46.98 -38.90 -56.70
C LYS A 96 46.66 -39.08 -55.22
N ARG A 97 47.34 -40.03 -54.57
CA ARG A 97 47.15 -40.31 -53.15
C ARG A 97 47.73 -39.21 -52.28
N GLN A 98 48.93 -38.72 -52.59
CA GLN A 98 49.55 -37.61 -51.86
C GLN A 98 48.69 -36.35 -51.92
N ALA A 99 48.19 -35.97 -53.11
CA ALA A 99 47.28 -34.84 -53.25
C ALA A 99 46.00 -34.99 -52.41
N LEU A 100 45.48 -36.22 -52.27
CA LEU A 100 44.33 -36.49 -51.41
C LEU A 100 44.67 -36.37 -49.91
N ILE A 101 45.84 -36.84 -49.47
CA ILE A 101 46.31 -36.69 -48.08
C ILE A 101 46.44 -35.21 -47.73
N GLU A 102 47.11 -34.43 -48.58
CA GLU A 102 47.30 -32.99 -48.39
C GLU A 102 45.95 -32.25 -48.31
N ARG A 103 45.03 -32.53 -49.23
CA ARG A 103 43.68 -31.94 -49.21
C ARG A 103 42.92 -32.28 -47.93
N ASN A 104 42.99 -33.54 -47.49
CA ASN A 104 42.31 -33.96 -46.26
C ASN A 104 42.93 -33.30 -45.03
N GLN A 105 44.26 -33.16 -44.99
CA GLN A 105 44.95 -32.45 -43.92
C GLN A 105 44.61 -30.96 -43.89
N ALA A 106 44.55 -30.31 -45.06
CA ALA A 106 44.12 -28.91 -45.18
C ALA A 106 42.68 -28.75 -44.68
N THR A 107 41.77 -29.61 -45.13
CA THR A 107 40.36 -29.60 -44.70
C THR A 107 40.23 -29.79 -43.18
N ALA A 108 41.00 -30.71 -42.60
CA ALA A 108 40.99 -30.94 -41.15
C ALA A 108 41.48 -29.70 -40.37
N LYS A 109 42.54 -29.03 -40.85
CA LYS A 109 43.03 -27.77 -40.28
C LYS A 109 41.99 -26.66 -40.39
N ASP A 110 41.33 -26.53 -41.53
CA ASP A 110 40.29 -25.52 -41.75
C ASP A 110 39.11 -25.74 -40.80
N ILE A 111 38.63 -26.98 -40.67
CA ILE A 111 37.55 -27.34 -39.74
C ILE A 111 37.97 -27.01 -38.30
N GLN A 112 39.19 -27.37 -37.91
CA GLN A 112 39.71 -27.08 -36.57
C GLN A 112 39.77 -25.57 -36.32
N ALA A 113 40.25 -24.78 -37.28
CA ALA A 113 40.33 -23.33 -37.16
C ALA A 113 38.94 -22.69 -37.00
N VAL A 114 37.97 -23.11 -37.81
CA VAL A 114 36.58 -22.62 -37.70
C VAL A 114 35.96 -23.01 -36.36
N PHE A 115 36.17 -24.25 -35.92
CA PHE A 115 35.64 -24.72 -34.64
C PHE A 115 36.25 -23.95 -33.45
N SER A 116 37.58 -23.75 -33.45
CA SER A 116 38.27 -22.96 -32.43
C SER A 116 37.76 -21.52 -32.41
N SER A 117 37.69 -20.85 -33.57
CA SER A 117 37.15 -19.50 -33.67
C SER A 117 35.73 -19.40 -33.12
N LYS A 118 34.86 -20.38 -33.44
CA LYS A 118 33.48 -20.35 -32.98
C LYS A 118 33.33 -20.65 -31.50
N SER A 119 34.21 -21.51 -30.96
CA SER A 119 34.30 -21.78 -29.53
C SER A 119 34.73 -20.53 -28.77
N ASP A 120 35.73 -19.80 -29.27
CA ASP A 120 36.23 -18.58 -28.65
C ASP A 120 35.15 -17.48 -28.65
N GLU A 121 34.46 -17.27 -29.79
CA GLU A 121 33.30 -16.37 -29.87
C GLU A 121 32.21 -16.72 -28.85
N LEU A 122 31.88 -18.02 -28.72
CA LEU A 122 30.85 -18.48 -27.78
C LEU A 122 31.27 -18.26 -26.33
N ILE A 123 32.54 -18.51 -26.00
CA ILE A 123 33.10 -18.27 -24.66
C ILE A 123 33.04 -16.78 -24.33
N GLU A 124 33.40 -15.91 -25.29
CA GLU A 124 33.33 -14.46 -25.10
C GLU A 124 31.89 -13.96 -24.92
N GLU A 125 30.94 -14.45 -25.73
CA GLU A 125 29.52 -14.11 -25.60
C GLU A 125 28.96 -14.54 -24.25
N LEU A 126 29.24 -15.78 -23.82
CA LEU A 126 28.80 -16.30 -22.52
C LEU A 126 29.44 -15.53 -21.36
N SER A 127 30.73 -15.21 -21.45
CA SER A 127 31.43 -14.44 -20.42
C SER A 127 30.86 -13.04 -20.29
N THR A 128 30.59 -12.38 -21.42
CA THR A 128 29.95 -11.05 -21.45
C THR A 128 28.56 -11.11 -20.84
N ARG A 129 27.74 -12.10 -21.22
CA ARG A 129 26.40 -12.26 -20.66
C ARG A 129 26.44 -12.56 -19.16
N TYR A 130 27.40 -13.35 -18.70
CA TYR A 130 27.58 -13.65 -17.29
C TYR A 130 27.92 -12.38 -16.48
N VAL A 131 28.85 -11.56 -16.97
CA VAL A 131 29.21 -10.28 -16.32
C VAL A 131 28.01 -9.36 -16.24
N ASN A 132 27.25 -9.20 -17.33
CA ASN A 132 26.03 -8.37 -17.33
C ASN A 132 25.01 -8.88 -16.30
N PHE A 133 24.78 -10.20 -16.22
CA PHE A 133 23.91 -10.77 -15.20
C PHE A 133 24.39 -10.48 -13.77
N CYS A 134 25.71 -10.51 -13.52
CA CYS A 134 26.25 -10.14 -12.22
C CYS A 134 26.02 -8.66 -11.88
N GLU A 135 26.12 -7.77 -12.87
CA GLU A 135 25.83 -6.34 -12.72
C GLU A 135 24.33 -6.09 -12.45
N ASP A 136 23.44 -6.77 -13.18
CA ASP A 136 21.99 -6.72 -12.95
C ASP A 136 21.63 -7.21 -11.54
N ILE A 137 22.29 -8.27 -11.04
CA ILE A 137 22.07 -8.77 -9.67
C ILE A 137 22.57 -7.75 -8.63
N ALA A 138 23.72 -7.10 -8.88
CA ALA A 138 24.26 -6.10 -7.98
C ALA A 138 23.34 -4.87 -7.88
N THR A 139 22.88 -4.34 -9.02
CA THR A 139 21.94 -3.21 -9.07
C THR A 139 20.61 -3.54 -8.39
N LEU A 140 20.07 -4.74 -8.63
CA LEU A 140 18.88 -5.22 -7.91
C LEU A 140 19.10 -5.29 -6.39
N GLY A 141 20.29 -5.70 -5.96
CA GLY A 141 20.67 -5.70 -4.55
C GLY A 141 20.65 -4.29 -3.93
N ASP A 142 21.20 -3.31 -4.64
CA ASP A 142 21.20 -1.90 -4.23
C ASP A 142 19.78 -1.33 -4.15
N ASP A 143 18.93 -1.62 -5.14
CA ASP A 143 17.52 -1.20 -5.17
C ASP A 143 16.72 -1.78 -4.01
N ILE A 144 16.90 -3.08 -3.73
CA ILE A 144 16.29 -3.74 -2.56
C ILE A 144 16.78 -3.06 -1.27
N GLY A 145 18.09 -2.78 -1.16
CA GLY A 145 18.66 -2.08 -0.02
C GLY A 145 18.05 -0.68 0.17
N ALA A 146 17.88 0.08 -0.91
CA ALA A 146 17.24 1.39 -0.89
C ALA A 146 15.78 1.31 -0.43
N LEU A 147 15.01 0.35 -0.96
CA LEU A 147 13.61 0.13 -0.61
C LEU A 147 13.44 -0.26 0.87
N VAL A 148 14.30 -1.16 1.37
CA VAL A 148 14.30 -1.54 2.80
C VAL A 148 14.58 -0.33 3.68
N ASN A 149 15.58 0.47 3.33
CA ASN A 149 15.91 1.68 4.08
C ASN A 149 14.78 2.71 4.06
N GLN A 150 14.12 2.89 2.93
CA GLN A 150 12.96 3.77 2.81
C GLN A 150 11.80 3.28 3.67
N THR A 151 11.44 2.00 3.55
CA THR A 151 10.37 1.37 4.33
C THR A 151 10.64 1.49 5.83
N GLN A 152 11.89 1.32 6.25
CA GLN A 152 12.29 1.49 7.65
C GLN A 152 12.11 2.94 8.13
N ARG A 153 12.49 3.93 7.32
CA ARG A 153 12.26 5.35 7.64
C ARG A 153 10.77 5.68 7.75
N ASP A 154 9.97 5.19 6.81
CA ASP A 154 8.52 5.41 6.79
C ASP A 154 7.84 4.76 7.99
N LEU A 155 8.27 3.56 8.38
CA LEU A 155 7.79 2.87 9.58
C LEU A 155 8.13 3.65 10.86
N VAL A 156 9.35 4.18 10.97
CA VAL A 156 9.76 5.00 12.11
C VAL A 156 8.93 6.29 12.17
N SER A 157 8.74 6.97 11.03
CA SER A 157 7.91 8.18 10.94
C SER A 157 6.46 7.90 11.36
N THR A 158 5.87 6.82 10.85
CA THR A 158 4.50 6.40 11.21
C THR A 158 4.38 6.09 12.70
N ARG A 159 5.39 5.42 13.30
CA ARG A 159 5.43 5.17 14.75
C ARG A 159 5.49 6.46 15.57
N GLN A 160 6.25 7.45 15.13
CA GLN A 160 6.32 8.75 15.80
C GLN A 160 4.97 9.48 15.72
N GLN A 161 4.33 9.49 14.55
CA GLN A 161 3.00 10.09 14.39
C GLN A 161 1.95 9.40 15.26
N LEU A 162 1.99 8.06 15.34
CA LEU A 162 1.10 7.30 16.21
C LEU A 162 1.32 7.66 17.68
N ALA A 163 2.57 7.77 18.14
CA ALA A 163 2.89 8.17 19.51
C ALA A 163 2.37 9.58 19.82
N HIS A 164 2.54 10.53 18.90
CA HIS A 164 2.01 11.89 19.06
C HIS A 164 0.48 11.89 19.16
N THR A 165 -0.19 11.17 18.26
CA THR A 165 -1.66 11.03 18.28
C THR A 165 -2.16 10.39 19.58
N GLN A 166 -1.45 9.40 20.12
CA GLN A 166 -1.77 8.78 21.41
C GLN A 166 -1.63 9.78 22.58
N GLN A 167 -0.60 10.64 22.53
CA GLN A 167 -0.41 11.69 23.52
C GLN A 167 -1.55 12.73 23.46
N ASP A 168 -1.92 13.17 22.26
CA ASP A 168 -3.04 14.10 22.05
C ASP A 168 -4.36 13.52 22.55
N LEU A 169 -4.64 12.25 22.27
CA LEU A 169 -5.82 11.56 22.79
C LEU A 169 -5.82 11.50 24.31
N THR A 170 -4.66 11.28 24.94
CA THR A 170 -4.52 11.28 26.39
C THR A 170 -4.82 12.67 26.96
N TYR A 171 -4.23 13.71 26.38
CA TYR A 171 -4.47 15.10 26.76
C TYR A 171 -5.95 15.50 26.62
N ILE A 172 -6.60 15.13 25.52
CA ILE A 172 -8.03 15.42 25.31
C ILE A 172 -8.90 14.68 26.35
N LYS A 173 -8.58 13.42 26.67
CA LYS A 173 -9.29 12.65 27.72
C LYS A 173 -9.18 13.32 29.09
N GLU A 174 -8.00 13.78 29.47
CA GLU A 174 -7.78 14.50 30.73
C GLU A 174 -8.60 15.79 30.76
N ARG A 175 -8.56 16.58 29.68
CA ARG A 175 -9.37 17.80 29.57
C ARG A 175 -10.87 17.54 29.64
N LEU A 176 -11.35 16.49 28.98
CA LEU A 176 -12.76 16.09 29.04
C LEU A 176 -13.17 15.72 30.48
N THR A 177 -12.29 15.02 31.20
CA THR A 177 -12.51 14.64 32.60
C THR A 177 -12.57 15.87 33.51
N SER A 178 -11.66 16.82 33.33
CA SER A 178 -11.68 18.11 34.05
C SER A 178 -12.96 18.88 33.76
N ALA A 179 -13.32 19.07 32.50
CA ALA A 179 -14.52 19.80 32.12
C ALA A 179 -15.80 19.14 32.66
N THR A 180 -15.85 17.81 32.71
CA THR A 180 -16.96 17.06 33.31
C THR A 180 -17.05 17.33 34.82
N THR A 181 -15.90 17.36 35.50
CA THR A 181 -15.82 17.67 36.94
C THR A 181 -16.27 19.11 37.23
N ASP A 182 -15.82 20.07 36.42
CA ASP A 182 -16.20 21.48 36.54
C ASP A 182 -17.70 21.68 36.29
N LEU A 183 -18.26 20.97 35.31
CA LEU A 183 -19.70 20.98 35.02
C LEU A 183 -20.50 20.46 36.23
N GLU A 184 -20.07 19.36 36.84
CA GLU A 184 -20.73 18.78 38.02
C GLU A 184 -20.65 19.72 39.23
N SER A 185 -19.50 20.36 39.46
CA SER A 185 -19.34 21.39 40.51
C SER A 185 -20.26 22.60 40.28
N THR A 186 -20.36 23.05 39.02
CA THR A 186 -21.26 24.15 38.64
C THR A 186 -22.72 23.76 38.86
N ARG A 187 -23.09 22.53 38.49
CA ARG A 187 -24.43 21.99 38.69
C ARG A 187 -24.81 21.95 40.18
N GLN A 188 -23.90 21.49 41.05
CA GLN A 188 -24.12 21.47 42.50
C GLN A 188 -24.27 22.89 43.07
N SER A 189 -23.43 23.83 42.61
CA SER A 189 -23.51 25.23 43.02
C SER A 189 -24.84 25.88 42.60
N LEU A 190 -25.33 25.57 41.40
CA LEU A 190 -26.62 26.03 40.90
C LEU A 190 -27.77 25.49 41.75
N GLN A 191 -27.79 24.18 42.04
CA GLN A 191 -28.78 23.57 42.94
C GLN A 191 -28.80 24.24 44.32
N GLY A 192 -27.61 24.53 44.88
CA GLY A 192 -27.50 25.27 46.14
C GLY A 192 -27.98 26.72 46.06
N SER A 193 -27.84 27.36 44.89
CA SER A 193 -28.40 28.70 44.67
C SER A 193 -29.91 28.69 44.52
N GLU A 194 -30.47 27.71 43.79
CA GLU A 194 -31.91 27.50 43.65
C GLU A 194 -32.57 27.23 45.01
N ALA A 195 -31.97 26.39 45.85
CA ALA A 195 -32.45 26.12 47.21
C ALA A 195 -32.50 27.40 48.07
N ARG A 196 -31.44 28.23 48.01
CA ARG A 196 -31.40 29.52 48.71
C ARG A 196 -32.44 30.51 48.18
N LEU A 197 -32.65 30.56 46.87
CA LEU A 197 -33.68 31.41 46.27
C LEU A 197 -35.08 30.99 46.76
N SER A 198 -35.36 29.69 46.78
CA SER A 198 -36.62 29.13 47.30
C SER A 198 -36.83 29.49 48.78
N GLN A 199 -35.79 29.36 49.61
CA GLN A 199 -35.83 29.79 51.01
C GLN A 199 -36.08 31.30 51.16
N SER A 200 -35.44 32.13 50.34
CA SER A 200 -35.63 33.58 50.35
C SER A 200 -37.04 33.98 49.94
N GLN A 201 -37.63 33.31 48.93
CA GLN A 201 -39.03 33.50 48.55
C GLN A 201 -40.00 33.15 49.67
N LEU A 202 -39.75 32.03 50.38
CA LEU A 202 -40.55 31.64 51.55
C LEU A 202 -40.45 32.69 52.67
N ALA A 203 -39.24 33.14 53.00
CA ALA A 203 -39.00 34.15 54.03
C ALA A 203 -39.65 35.50 53.67
N LEU A 204 -39.62 35.90 52.39
CA LEU A 204 -40.29 37.10 51.91
C LEU A 204 -41.81 36.98 52.10
N THR A 205 -42.39 35.83 51.74
CA THR A 205 -43.82 35.55 51.92
C THR A 205 -44.22 35.61 53.40
N GLN A 206 -43.40 35.01 54.28
CA GLN A 206 -43.60 35.08 55.73
C GLN A 206 -43.53 36.53 56.23
N THR A 207 -42.53 37.30 55.80
CA THR A 207 -42.38 38.72 56.19
C THR A 207 -43.56 39.56 55.71
N GLN A 208 -44.05 39.34 54.48
CA GLN A 208 -45.25 39.99 53.96
C GLN A 208 -46.49 39.66 54.82
N SER A 209 -46.68 38.40 55.19
CA SER A 209 -47.80 38.00 56.07
C SER A 209 -47.70 38.64 57.46
N ALA A 210 -46.49 38.70 58.05
CA ALA A 210 -46.26 39.37 59.33
C ALA A 210 -46.52 40.88 59.23
N MET A 211 -46.11 41.53 58.13
CA MET A 211 -46.39 42.95 57.91
C MET A 211 -47.88 43.23 57.78
N GLN A 212 -48.64 42.39 57.06
CA GLN A 212 -50.11 42.48 57.01
C GLN A 212 -50.74 42.32 58.39
N GLN A 213 -50.21 41.41 59.22
CA GLN A 213 -50.68 41.23 60.59
C GLN A 213 -50.40 42.46 61.47
N VAL A 214 -49.22 43.06 61.36
CA VAL A 214 -48.88 44.31 62.06
C VAL A 214 -49.76 45.46 61.58
N GLU A 215 -50.05 45.54 60.28
CA GLU A 215 -50.97 46.53 59.72
C GLU A 215 -52.38 46.39 60.32
N LEU A 216 -52.91 45.17 60.41
CA LEU A 216 -54.18 44.89 61.08
C LEU A 216 -54.15 45.27 62.57
N GLN A 217 -53.06 44.96 63.27
CA GLN A 217 -52.88 45.37 64.66
C GLN A 217 -52.85 46.88 64.82
N LEU A 218 -52.12 47.61 63.95
CA LEU A 218 -52.08 49.08 63.95
C LEU A 218 -53.44 49.69 63.64
N GLN A 219 -54.21 49.10 62.73
CA GLN A 219 -55.60 49.52 62.48
C GLN A 219 -56.47 49.32 63.74
N GLY A 220 -56.29 48.20 64.45
CA GLY A 220 -56.94 47.94 65.74
C GLY A 220 -56.57 48.98 66.80
N VAL A 221 -55.28 49.20 67.03
CA VAL A 221 -54.76 50.20 67.98
C VAL A 221 -55.25 51.61 67.62
N ARG A 222 -55.28 51.96 66.32
CA ARG A 222 -55.83 53.23 65.85
C ARG A 222 -57.32 53.35 66.19
N ALA A 223 -58.11 52.30 66.00
CA ALA A 223 -59.53 52.30 66.36
C ALA A 223 -59.73 52.46 67.86
N ASP A 224 -58.92 51.79 68.68
CA ASP A 224 -58.96 51.92 70.14
C ASP A 224 -58.53 53.31 70.61
N PHE A 225 -57.50 53.90 69.99
CA PHE A 225 -57.10 55.28 70.25
C PHE A 225 -58.22 56.27 69.90
N GLN A 226 -58.90 56.09 68.76
CA GLN A 226 -60.07 56.90 68.39
C GLN A 226 -61.21 56.77 69.41
N ARG A 227 -61.51 55.55 69.89
CA ARG A 227 -62.49 55.33 70.96
C ARG A 227 -62.10 56.04 72.25
N SER A 228 -60.83 55.93 72.65
CA SER A 228 -60.34 56.60 73.87
C SER A 228 -60.42 58.13 73.73
N GLN A 229 -60.15 58.68 72.54
CA GLN A 229 -60.32 60.10 72.27
C GLN A 229 -61.80 60.53 72.33
N GLN A 230 -62.72 59.72 71.78
CA GLN A 230 -64.16 59.94 71.91
C GLN A 230 -64.61 59.90 73.38
N GLN A 231 -64.14 58.93 74.16
CA GLN A 231 -64.41 58.84 75.59
C GLN A 231 -63.87 60.05 76.36
N LEU A 232 -62.67 60.54 76.06
CA LEU A 232 -62.14 61.77 76.66
C LEU A 232 -62.97 62.99 76.28
N THR A 233 -63.50 63.04 75.05
CA THR A 233 -64.41 64.10 74.61
C THR A 233 -65.74 64.03 75.36
N GLU A 234 -66.31 62.83 75.55
CA GLU A 234 -67.51 62.61 76.36
C GLU A 234 -67.27 62.95 77.83
N GLN A 235 -66.15 62.54 78.42
CA GLN A 235 -65.78 62.91 79.78
C GLN A 235 -65.57 64.42 79.91
N GLY A 236 -64.97 65.08 78.92
CA GLY A 236 -64.86 66.53 78.84
C GLY A 236 -66.23 67.22 78.80
N ASN A 237 -67.16 66.69 77.99
CA ASN A 237 -68.55 67.17 77.92
C ASN A 237 -69.30 66.94 79.24
N GLN A 238 -69.08 65.80 79.91
CA GLN A 238 -69.65 65.51 81.24
C GLN A 238 -69.06 66.44 82.31
N LEU A 239 -67.77 66.76 82.24
CA LEU A 239 -67.12 67.75 83.11
C LEU A 239 -67.70 69.15 82.89
N GLN A 240 -67.92 69.56 81.63
CA GLN A 240 -68.64 70.80 81.33
C GLN A 240 -70.08 70.77 81.84
N ALA A 241 -70.79 69.64 81.73
CA ALA A 241 -72.15 69.49 82.23
C ALA A 241 -72.21 69.56 83.77
N THR A 242 -71.26 68.94 84.47
CA THR A 242 -71.15 69.03 85.94
C THR A 242 -70.71 70.42 86.38
N GLN A 243 -69.84 71.10 85.62
CA GLN A 243 -69.48 72.49 85.86
C GLN A 243 -70.69 73.43 85.63
N ALA A 244 -71.51 73.16 84.62
CA ALA A 244 -72.77 73.87 84.37
C ALA A 244 -73.80 73.65 85.49
N GLN A 245 -73.91 72.41 86.00
CA GLN A 245 -74.72 72.09 87.17
C GLN A 245 -74.20 72.77 88.44
N LEU A 246 -72.88 72.91 88.61
CA LEU A 246 -72.28 73.61 89.73
C LEU A 246 -72.59 75.12 89.67
N SER A 247 -72.55 75.72 88.47
CA SER A 247 -72.96 77.13 88.29
C SER A 247 -74.46 77.34 88.50
N GLU A 248 -75.31 76.36 88.15
CA GLU A 248 -76.75 76.41 88.45
C GLU A 248 -77.01 76.28 89.96
N CYS A 249 -76.23 75.46 90.67
CA CYS A 249 -76.29 75.29 92.12
C CYS A 249 -75.79 76.56 92.86
N GLN A 250 -74.76 77.23 92.34
CA GLN A 250 -74.33 78.56 92.84
C GLN A 250 -75.41 79.62 92.64
N ARG A 251 -76.11 79.60 91.49
CA ARG A 251 -77.20 80.52 91.18
C ARG A 251 -78.44 80.27 92.05
N GLN A 252 -78.74 79.02 92.39
CA GLN A 252 -79.79 78.65 93.36
C GLN A 252 -79.43 79.03 94.81
N GLY A 253 -78.14 79.02 95.17
CA GLY A 253 -77.64 79.50 96.46
C GLY A 253 -77.71 81.03 96.64
N GLU A 254 -77.50 81.81 95.57
CA GLU A 254 -77.67 83.28 95.62
C GLU A 254 -79.15 83.70 95.62
N ALA A 255 -80.01 82.99 94.90
CA ALA A 255 -81.46 83.24 94.90
C ALA A 255 -82.13 82.98 96.27
N THR A 256 -81.62 82.03 97.05
CA THR A 256 -82.10 81.75 98.42
C THR A 256 -81.59 82.76 99.45
N ARG A 257 -80.47 83.45 99.19
CA ARG A 257 -79.94 84.48 100.08
C ARG A 257 -80.69 85.83 99.93
N VAL A 258 -81.14 86.17 98.73
CA VAL A 258 -81.90 87.42 98.47
C VAL A 258 -83.37 87.32 98.90
N ALA A 259 -83.96 86.12 98.94
CA ALA A 259 -85.32 85.91 99.46
C ALA A 259 -85.42 86.02 101.00
N LEU A 260 -84.31 85.92 101.73
CA LEU A 260 -84.28 85.97 103.20
C LEU A 260 -84.17 87.39 103.79
N GLU A 261 -83.96 88.44 102.99
CA GLU A 261 -83.72 89.82 103.47
C GLU A 261 -84.89 90.81 103.26
N GLN A 262 -86.03 90.39 102.69
CA GLN A 262 -87.19 91.29 102.43
C GLN A 262 -88.52 90.93 103.10
N SER A 263 -88.58 89.95 104.00
CA SER A 263 -89.82 89.66 104.77
C SER A 263 -89.59 89.56 106.27
N GLY A 264 -89.12 90.66 106.85
CA GLY A 264 -89.19 90.95 108.28
C GLY A 264 -90.01 92.20 108.54
N LYS A 265 -91.35 92.10 108.51
CA LYS A 265 -92.33 92.95 109.27
C LYS A 265 -93.78 92.52 108.96
N MET A 266 -94.49 92.12 110.02
CA MET A 266 -95.89 91.67 110.14
C MET A 266 -96.20 90.24 109.69
N LYS A 267 -96.83 89.37 110.50
CA LYS A 267 -97.21 89.29 111.94
C LYS A 267 -97.71 87.84 112.07
N LEU A 268 -97.19 87.03 113.00
CA LEU A 268 -97.80 86.80 114.32
C LEU A 268 -99.23 86.21 114.23
N TRP A 269 -99.36 84.94 114.67
CA TRP A 269 -100.54 84.17 115.19
C TRP A 269 -100.61 82.74 114.60
N LEU A 270 -100.01 81.73 115.26
CA LEU A 270 -100.58 80.77 116.26
C LEU A 270 -101.30 79.56 115.60
N GLY A 271 -100.69 78.37 115.52
CA GLY A 271 -100.74 77.26 116.51
C GLY A 271 -101.34 76.01 115.82
N LEU A 272 -101.01 74.73 116.06
CA LEU A 272 -100.46 74.01 117.21
C LEU A 272 -100.14 72.54 116.77
N PHE A 273 -99.02 71.97 117.28
CA PHE A 273 -98.70 70.54 117.59
C PHE A 273 -98.62 69.48 116.46
N GLY A 274 -97.66 68.53 116.41
CA GLY A 274 -96.56 68.13 117.30
C GLY A 274 -96.04 66.71 116.95
N GLY A 275 -94.82 66.37 117.37
CA GLY A 275 -94.28 64.98 117.50
C GLY A 275 -93.56 64.39 116.26
N VAL A 276 -92.22 64.29 116.18
CA VAL A 276 -91.25 63.31 116.78
C VAL A 276 -91.47 61.86 116.28
N VAL A 277 -90.51 61.21 115.60
CA VAL A 277 -89.53 60.17 116.08
C VAL A 277 -88.66 59.78 114.84
N ILE A 278 -87.33 59.98 114.78
CA ILE A 278 -86.12 59.15 115.14
C ILE A 278 -86.01 57.73 114.53
N GLY A 279 -84.87 57.47 113.84
CA GLY A 279 -84.19 56.16 113.75
C GLY A 279 -83.72 55.78 112.33
N THR A 280 -82.46 55.99 111.89
CA THR A 280 -81.16 55.29 112.12
C THR A 280 -80.89 53.97 111.35
N ILE A 281 -79.83 54.03 110.51
CA ILE A 281 -78.69 53.08 110.33
C ILE A 281 -78.75 51.93 109.28
N ALA A 282 -77.55 51.69 108.69
CA ALA A 282 -76.99 50.53 107.94
C ALA A 282 -77.15 50.54 106.41
N GLY A 283 -76.15 50.30 105.54
CA GLY A 283 -74.79 49.74 105.69
C GLY A 283 -74.69 48.31 105.11
N ALA A 284 -74.04 48.13 103.94
CA ALA A 284 -73.38 46.91 103.38
C ALA A 284 -73.11 47.14 101.86
N VAL A 285 -71.93 47.06 101.24
CA VAL A 285 -70.80 46.09 101.17
C VAL A 285 -70.97 44.96 100.13
N GLY A 286 -69.98 44.84 99.23
CA GLY A 286 -69.50 43.60 98.58
C GLY A 286 -69.86 43.40 97.10
N TYR A 287 -69.05 42.82 96.20
CA TYR A 287 -67.74 42.13 96.29
C TYR A 287 -67.18 41.85 94.87
N ALA A 288 -65.82 41.77 94.75
CA ALA A 288 -64.91 41.02 93.83
C ALA A 288 -65.28 40.70 92.35
N GLN A 289 -64.44 40.80 91.30
CA GLN A 289 -63.03 40.43 91.03
C GLN A 289 -62.82 38.98 90.49
N LEU A 290 -62.03 38.88 89.40
CA LEU A 290 -61.20 37.76 88.87
C LEU A 290 -61.80 36.62 88.00
N MET A 291 -61.61 36.72 86.67
CA MET A 291 -60.72 35.90 85.80
C MET A 291 -60.81 36.38 84.35
#